data_AF-A0A9E4X8T3-F1
#
_entry.id   AF-A0A9E4X8T3-F1
#
_cell.length_a   1.000
_cell.length_b   1.000
_cell.length_c   1.000
_cell.angle_alpha   90.00
_cell.angle_beta   90.00
_cell.angle_gamma   90.00
#
_symmetry.space_group_name_H-M   'P 1'
#
loop_
_entity.id
_entity.type
_entity.pdbx_description
1 polymer ?
#
loop_
_entity_poly.entity_id
_entity_poly.type
_entity_poly.pdbx_seq_one_letter_code
_entity_poly.pdbx_strand_id
1 'polypeptide(L)'
;VNSYKRLVPGFEAPAFISWAHTSRSDLVRVPAHKPGYESSMRVEYRAPDPACNPYLAFSVMLAAGFKGIEQEYPVPPPMEGNVFTMTAEERQAKGIRALPGSLGEAITLAEGSELLRESLGEHIVHSIIQNKTMEWDEYRATVTDYEISRYLPIL
;
A
#
# COMPACT_ATOMS: atom_id res chain seq x y z
N VAL A 1 -6.18 -11.27 1.11
CA VAL A 1 -5.67 -11.42 2.50
C VAL A 1 -4.15 -11.57 2.56
N ASN A 2 -3.57 -12.50 1.80
CA ASN A 2 -2.12 -12.81 1.88
C ASN A 2 -1.19 -11.61 1.63
N SER A 3 -1.57 -10.69 0.73
CA SER A 3 -0.83 -9.45 0.42
C SER A 3 -0.40 -8.66 1.65
N TYR A 4 -1.24 -8.61 2.69
CA TYR A 4 -0.96 -7.84 3.91
C TYR A 4 0.04 -8.52 4.84
N LYS A 5 0.28 -9.84 4.67
CA LYS A 5 1.38 -10.53 5.37
C LYS A 5 2.75 -10.15 4.79
N ARG A 6 2.78 -9.59 3.57
CA ARG A 6 3.98 -9.02 2.95
C ARG A 6 4.29 -7.62 3.47
N LEU A 7 3.27 -6.80 3.72
CA LEU A 7 3.41 -5.38 4.11
C LEU A 7 3.69 -5.20 5.61
N VAL A 8 4.61 -6.00 6.15
CA VAL A 8 5.00 -5.97 7.57
C VAL A 8 6.41 -5.40 7.68
N PRO A 9 6.71 -4.54 8.67
CA PRO A 9 8.07 -4.03 8.90
C PRO A 9 9.09 -5.16 9.06
N GLY A 10 10.32 -4.92 8.58
CA GLY A 10 11.45 -5.86 8.72
C GLY A 10 11.75 -6.71 7.49
N PHE A 11 10.91 -6.62 6.46
CA PHE A 11 11.18 -7.16 5.13
C PHE A 11 11.35 -5.99 4.13
N GLU A 12 12.00 -6.18 2.97
CA GLU A 12 12.19 -5.11 1.96
C GLU A 12 10.85 -4.59 1.36
N ALA A 13 9.70 -5.05 1.85
CA ALA A 13 8.37 -4.59 1.47
C ALA A 13 7.96 -3.32 2.23
N PRO A 14 7.32 -2.34 1.57
CA PRO A 14 6.93 -1.11 2.24
C PRO A 14 5.78 -1.34 3.23
N ALA A 15 5.83 -0.69 4.38
CA ALA A 15 4.73 -0.66 5.36
C ALA A 15 4.24 0.76 5.69
N PHE A 16 4.95 1.79 5.22
CA PHE A 16 4.70 3.19 5.54
C PHE A 16 4.61 4.05 4.28
N ILE A 17 3.80 5.09 4.32
CA ILE A 17 3.61 6.06 3.23
C ILE A 17 4.77 7.04 3.27
N SER A 18 5.76 6.78 2.42
CA SER A 18 6.97 7.59 2.29
C SER A 18 7.61 7.41 0.90
N TRP A 19 8.51 8.32 0.53
CA TRP A 19 9.28 8.20 -0.70
C TRP A 19 10.75 8.57 -0.53
N ALA A 20 11.64 7.94 -1.28
CA ALA A 20 13.08 8.19 -1.22
C ALA A 20 13.79 7.86 -2.55
N HIS A 21 15.05 8.30 -2.71
CA HIS A 21 15.83 8.00 -3.92
C HIS A 21 16.50 6.60 -3.88
N THR A 22 17.08 6.25 -2.74
CA THR A 22 17.97 5.08 -2.60
C THR A 22 17.38 3.95 -1.76
N SER A 23 16.44 4.26 -0.86
CA SER A 23 15.92 3.29 0.08
C SER A 23 15.05 2.22 -0.59
N ARG A 24 15.27 0.97 -0.17
CA ARG A 24 14.53 -0.22 -0.62
C ARG A 24 13.32 -0.53 0.27
N SER A 25 12.96 0.38 1.15
CA SER A 25 11.96 0.17 2.18
C SER A 25 10.76 1.12 2.05
N ASP A 26 10.95 2.22 1.32
CA ASP A 26 9.92 3.21 1.08
C ASP A 26 8.88 2.72 0.08
N LEU A 27 7.68 3.27 0.20
CA LEU A 27 6.54 2.97 -0.66
C LEU A 27 6.79 3.38 -2.11
N VAL A 28 7.34 4.58 -2.28
CA VAL A 28 7.74 5.13 -3.57
C VAL A 28 9.26 5.28 -3.60
N ARG A 29 9.88 4.82 -4.67
CA ARG A 29 11.29 5.07 -4.93
C ARG A 29 11.46 5.85 -6.24
N VAL A 30 12.34 6.84 -6.24
CA VAL A 30 12.70 7.61 -7.44
C VAL A 30 14.19 7.40 -7.72
N PRO A 31 14.55 6.36 -8.49
CA PRO A 31 15.94 6.01 -8.74
C PRO A 31 16.68 7.16 -9.43
N ALA A 32 17.92 7.41 -9.02
CA ALA A 32 18.81 8.28 -9.77
C ALA A 32 19.04 7.70 -11.18
N HIS A 33 19.01 8.56 -12.19
CA HIS A 33 19.41 8.24 -13.55
C HIS A 33 20.86 8.68 -13.77
N LYS A 34 21.55 8.06 -14.74
CA LYS A 34 22.87 8.53 -15.16
C LYS A 34 22.70 9.71 -16.12
N PRO A 35 23.60 10.71 -16.11
CA PRO A 35 23.62 11.75 -17.13
C PRO A 35 23.63 11.13 -18.54
N GLY A 36 22.78 11.63 -19.45
CA GLY A 36 22.59 11.06 -20.79
C GLY A 36 21.61 9.88 -20.87
N TYR A 37 20.96 9.51 -19.75
CA TYR A 37 19.91 8.49 -19.68
C TYR A 37 18.64 9.04 -19.03
N GLU A 38 18.28 10.28 -19.33
CA GLU A 38 17.12 10.99 -18.77
C GLU A 38 15.80 10.24 -19.05
N SER A 39 15.72 9.53 -20.18
CA SER A 39 14.58 8.67 -20.54
C SER A 39 14.35 7.49 -19.57
N SER A 40 15.30 7.19 -18.69
CA SER A 40 15.17 6.14 -17.67
C SER A 40 14.59 6.62 -16.34
N MET A 41 14.34 7.94 -16.21
CA MET A 41 13.66 8.53 -15.05
C MET A 41 12.28 7.90 -14.88
N ARG A 42 11.99 7.45 -13.66
CA ARG A 42 10.74 6.77 -13.33
C ARG A 42 10.43 6.86 -11.85
N VAL A 43 9.19 6.56 -11.53
CA VAL A 43 8.68 6.37 -10.17
C VAL A 43 8.43 4.87 -9.97
N GLU A 44 9.05 4.27 -8.97
CA GLU A 44 8.85 2.88 -8.57
C GLU A 44 7.87 2.84 -7.39
N TYR A 45 6.61 2.49 -7.64
CA TYR A 45 5.61 2.24 -6.59
C TYR A 45 5.62 0.76 -6.17
N ARG A 46 5.89 0.50 -4.89
CA ARG A 46 6.33 -0.84 -4.41
C ARG A 46 5.28 -1.61 -3.60
N ALA A 47 4.08 -1.05 -3.46
CA ALA A 47 2.96 -1.66 -2.74
C ALA A 47 2.33 -2.87 -3.47
N PRO A 48 2.08 -2.81 -4.80
CA PRO A 48 1.43 -3.89 -5.50
C PRO A 48 2.24 -5.19 -5.44
N ASP A 49 1.53 -6.31 -5.45
CA ASP A 49 2.11 -7.64 -5.54
C ASP A 49 1.44 -8.43 -6.69
N PRO A 50 1.98 -9.60 -7.09
CA PRO A 50 1.46 -10.35 -8.23
C PRO A 50 0.03 -10.88 -8.08
N ALA A 51 -0.60 -10.78 -6.89
CA ALA A 51 -2.00 -11.16 -6.70
C ALA A 51 -2.98 -10.07 -7.17
N CYS A 52 -2.51 -8.85 -7.44
CA CYS A 52 -3.34 -7.79 -8.00
C CYS A 52 -3.75 -8.11 -9.45
N ASN A 53 -4.97 -7.69 -9.82
CA ASN A 53 -5.31 -7.59 -11.25
C ASN A 53 -4.49 -6.43 -11.85
N PRO A 54 -3.59 -6.68 -12.83
CA PRO A 54 -2.67 -5.66 -13.34
C PRO A 54 -3.40 -4.51 -14.05
N TYR A 55 -4.53 -4.78 -14.71
CA TYR A 55 -5.31 -3.75 -15.38
C TYR A 55 -5.89 -2.77 -14.36
N LEU A 56 -6.57 -3.28 -13.33
CA LEU A 56 -7.15 -2.44 -12.28
C LEU A 56 -6.09 -1.68 -11.49
N ALA A 57 -4.98 -2.35 -11.14
CA ALA A 57 -3.89 -1.73 -10.40
C ALA A 57 -3.28 -0.56 -11.19
N PHE A 58 -2.91 -0.77 -12.46
CA PHE A 58 -2.31 0.30 -13.27
C PHE A 58 -3.31 1.41 -13.60
N SER A 59 -4.59 1.12 -13.82
CA SER A 59 -5.63 2.14 -14.01
C SER A 59 -5.72 3.07 -12.81
N VAL A 60 -5.79 2.52 -11.59
CA VAL A 60 -5.88 3.34 -10.36
C VAL A 60 -4.59 4.11 -10.10
N MET A 61 -3.42 3.48 -10.31
CA MET A 61 -2.12 4.15 -10.15
C MET A 61 -1.97 5.33 -11.11
N LEU A 62 -2.37 5.16 -12.36
CA LEU A 62 -2.31 6.23 -13.37
C LEU A 62 -3.28 7.36 -13.02
N ALA A 63 -4.52 7.04 -12.62
CA ALA A 63 -5.50 8.02 -12.19
C ALA A 63 -5.03 8.81 -10.95
N ALA A 64 -4.41 8.14 -9.97
CA ALA A 64 -3.84 8.78 -8.79
C ALA A 64 -2.75 9.79 -9.17
N GLY A 65 -1.86 9.39 -10.09
CA GLY A 65 -0.80 10.26 -10.61
C GLY A 65 -1.36 11.49 -11.34
N PHE A 66 -2.34 11.28 -12.23
CA PHE A 66 -2.98 12.38 -12.96
C PHE A 66 -3.69 13.35 -12.03
N LYS A 67 -4.51 12.87 -11.08
CA LYS A 67 -5.22 13.74 -10.13
C LYS A 67 -4.24 14.58 -9.31
N GLY A 68 -3.10 14.00 -8.89
CA GLY A 68 -2.05 14.73 -8.19
C GLY A 68 -1.39 15.83 -9.02
N ILE A 69 -1.21 15.62 -10.33
CA ILE A 69 -0.67 16.63 -11.26
C ILE A 69 -1.71 17.74 -11.49
N GLU A 70 -2.94 17.37 -11.86
CA GLU A 70 -4.01 18.32 -12.20
C GLU A 70 -4.40 19.22 -11.03
N GLN A 71 -4.36 18.68 -9.81
CA GLN A 71 -4.73 19.40 -8.59
C GLN A 71 -3.51 19.93 -7.82
N GLU A 72 -2.31 19.84 -8.39
CA GLU A 72 -1.05 20.35 -7.82
C GLU A 72 -0.83 19.92 -6.36
N TYR A 73 -1.01 18.63 -6.07
CA TYR A 73 -0.87 18.12 -4.71
C TYR A 73 0.54 18.35 -4.16
N PRO A 74 0.67 18.82 -2.90
CA PRO A 74 1.97 19.02 -2.30
C PRO A 74 2.68 17.68 -2.14
N VAL A 75 3.90 17.60 -2.64
CA VAL A 75 4.78 16.43 -2.46
C VAL A 75 5.63 16.66 -1.20
N PRO A 76 5.57 15.78 -0.19
CA PRO A 76 6.41 15.92 1.00
C PRO A 76 7.89 15.78 0.63
N PRO A 77 8.82 16.29 1.47
CA PRO A 77 10.24 16.07 1.24
C PRO A 77 10.59 14.57 1.19
N PRO A 78 11.63 14.18 0.43
CA PRO A 78 12.08 12.79 0.42
C PRO A 78 12.53 12.37 1.81
N MET A 79 12.28 11.11 2.16
CA MET A 79 12.72 10.56 3.42
C MET A 79 14.25 10.40 3.45
N GLU A 80 14.83 10.94 4.52
CA GLU A 80 16.21 10.68 4.92
C GLU A 80 16.24 9.53 5.93
N GLY A 81 17.09 8.53 5.67
CA GLY A 81 17.26 7.37 6.54
C GLY A 81 16.22 6.26 6.33
N ASN A 82 16.07 5.37 7.33
CA ASN A 82 15.21 4.20 7.26
C ASN A 82 13.95 4.39 8.12
N VAL A 83 12.77 4.40 7.51
CA VAL A 83 11.49 4.56 8.21
C VAL A 83 11.21 3.41 9.19
N PHE A 84 11.78 2.22 8.97
CA PHE A 84 11.62 1.07 9.86
C PHE A 84 12.34 1.21 11.20
N THR A 85 13.41 2.00 11.27
CA THR A 85 14.16 2.20 12.51
C THR A 85 13.56 3.31 13.37
N MET A 86 12.59 4.06 12.84
CA MET A 86 11.93 5.13 13.58
C MET A 86 10.98 4.57 14.62
N THR A 87 10.78 5.29 15.72
CA THR A 87 9.69 5.01 16.67
C THR A 87 8.34 5.42 16.08
N ALA A 88 7.24 5.05 16.73
CA ALA A 88 5.91 5.48 16.31
C ALA A 88 5.76 7.01 16.43
N GLU A 89 6.31 7.59 17.48
CA GLU A 89 6.30 9.03 17.77
C GLU A 89 7.10 9.81 16.73
N GLU A 90 8.28 9.31 16.34
CA GLU A 90 9.09 9.94 15.30
C GLU A 90 8.40 9.91 13.93
N ARG A 91 7.74 8.79 13.59
CA ARG A 91 6.94 8.69 12.37
C ARG A 91 5.78 9.68 12.39
N GLN A 92 5.06 9.76 13.51
CA GLN A 92 3.95 10.69 13.68
C GLN A 92 4.40 12.15 13.58
N ALA A 93 5.51 12.52 14.21
CA ALA A 93 6.08 13.87 14.14
C ALA A 93 6.47 14.27 12.72
N LYS A 94 6.82 13.30 11.86
CA LYS A 94 7.10 13.50 10.43
C LYS A 94 5.88 13.34 9.52
N GLY A 95 4.68 13.10 10.07
CA GLY A 95 3.46 12.87 9.29
C GLY A 95 3.44 11.55 8.51
N ILE A 96 4.31 10.60 8.86
CA ILE A 96 4.42 9.30 8.18
C ILE A 96 3.31 8.38 8.67
N ARG A 97 2.41 8.01 7.77
CA ARG A 97 1.30 7.09 8.06
C ARG A 97 1.65 5.66 7.63
N ALA A 98 1.04 4.67 8.28
CA ALA A 98 1.14 3.28 7.86
C ALA A 98 0.24 3.00 6.64
N LEU A 99 0.62 2.01 5.84
CA LEU A 99 -0.30 1.35 4.91
C LEU A 99 -1.34 0.54 5.72
N PRO A 100 -2.47 0.17 5.11
CA PRO A 100 -3.44 -0.71 5.77
C PRO A 100 -2.76 -2.01 6.20
N GLY A 101 -2.96 -2.42 7.45
CA GLY A 101 -2.37 -3.63 8.02
C GLY A 101 -3.12 -4.91 7.65
N SER A 102 -4.30 -4.78 7.03
CA SER A 102 -5.18 -5.88 6.70
C SER A 102 -6.04 -5.60 5.46
N LEU A 103 -6.61 -6.67 4.87
CA LEU A 103 -7.58 -6.54 3.79
C LEU A 103 -8.84 -5.79 4.27
N GLY A 104 -9.29 -6.04 5.51
CA GLY A 104 -10.41 -5.33 6.12
C GLY A 104 -10.21 -3.82 6.16
N GLU A 105 -9.07 -3.34 6.67
CA GLU A 105 -8.75 -1.90 6.68
C GLU A 105 -8.71 -1.29 5.27
N ALA A 106 -8.15 -2.02 4.30
CA ALA A 106 -8.09 -1.53 2.93
C ALA A 106 -9.47 -1.46 2.27
N ILE A 107 -10.38 -2.39 2.60
CA ILE A 107 -11.79 -2.33 2.16
C ILE A 107 -12.45 -1.08 2.71
N THR A 108 -12.33 -0.80 4.02
CA THR A 108 -12.91 0.41 4.64
C THR A 108 -12.40 1.69 3.97
N LEU A 109 -11.10 1.77 3.64
CA LEU A 109 -10.56 2.91 2.91
C LEU A 109 -11.08 2.99 1.46
N ALA A 110 -11.21 1.86 0.79
CA ALA A 110 -11.71 1.79 -0.58
C ALA A 110 -13.19 2.22 -0.68
N GLU A 111 -14.01 1.84 0.30
CA GLU A 111 -15.42 2.26 0.41
C GLU A 111 -15.58 3.78 0.44
N GLY A 112 -14.68 4.49 1.11
CA GLY A 112 -14.67 5.96 1.19
C GLY A 112 -13.96 6.66 0.03
N SER A 113 -13.38 5.91 -0.93
CA SER A 113 -12.50 6.52 -1.94
C SER A 113 -13.29 7.10 -3.11
N GLU A 114 -13.23 8.43 -3.26
CA GLU A 114 -13.72 9.12 -4.47
C GLU A 114 -12.85 8.77 -5.69
N LEU A 115 -11.53 8.75 -5.53
CA LEU A 115 -10.58 8.43 -6.61
C LEU A 115 -10.87 7.06 -7.26
N LEU A 116 -11.20 6.03 -6.47
CA LEU A 116 -11.56 4.72 -7.03
C LEU A 116 -12.83 4.79 -7.88
N ARG A 117 -13.84 5.55 -7.44
CA ARG A 117 -15.11 5.71 -8.17
C ARG A 117 -14.93 6.48 -9.46
N GLU A 118 -14.14 7.57 -9.43
CA GLU A 118 -13.80 8.34 -10.62
C GLU A 118 -12.98 7.53 -11.63
N SER A 119 -12.06 6.69 -11.16
CA SER A 119 -11.13 5.95 -12.03
C SER A 119 -11.69 4.64 -12.60
N LEU A 120 -12.49 3.90 -11.83
CA LEU A 120 -13.01 2.59 -12.22
C LEU A 120 -14.52 2.58 -12.46
N GLY A 121 -15.25 3.59 -12.00
CA GLY A 121 -16.71 3.64 -12.04
C GLY A 121 -17.37 2.85 -10.90
N GLU A 122 -18.55 3.31 -10.49
CA GLU A 122 -19.27 2.82 -9.31
C GLU A 122 -19.50 1.30 -9.34
N HIS A 123 -19.94 0.77 -10.50
CA HIS A 123 -20.24 -0.65 -10.65
C HIS A 123 -19.02 -1.56 -10.39
N ILE A 124 -17.84 -1.16 -10.87
CA ILE A 124 -16.61 -1.95 -10.71
C ILE A 124 -16.15 -1.88 -9.25
N VAL A 125 -16.11 -0.69 -8.66
CA VAL A 125 -15.71 -0.49 -7.26
C VAL A 125 -16.62 -1.29 -6.33
N HIS A 126 -17.93 -1.19 -6.51
CA HIS A 126 -18.91 -1.95 -5.73
C HIS A 126 -18.66 -3.45 -5.81
N SER A 127 -18.45 -3.98 -7.02
CA SER A 127 -18.21 -5.42 -7.23
C SER A 127 -16.90 -5.88 -6.58
N ILE A 128 -15.84 -5.07 -6.65
CA ILE A 128 -14.55 -5.37 -6.01
C ILE A 128 -14.71 -5.41 -4.49
N ILE A 129 -15.34 -4.39 -3.91
CA ILE A 129 -15.56 -4.29 -2.47
C ILE A 129 -16.36 -5.51 -1.99
N GLN A 130 -17.48 -5.82 -2.63
CA GLN A 130 -18.29 -7.01 -2.27
C GLN A 130 -17.48 -8.30 -2.30
N ASN A 131 -16.72 -8.54 -3.38
CA ASN A 131 -15.90 -9.74 -3.51
C ASN A 131 -14.83 -9.81 -2.40
N LYS A 132 -14.15 -8.70 -2.12
CA LYS A 132 -13.10 -8.65 -1.10
C LYS A 132 -13.62 -8.71 0.32
N THR A 133 -14.82 -8.21 0.58
CA THR A 133 -15.51 -8.39 1.86
C THR A 133 -15.82 -9.86 2.11
N MET A 134 -16.31 -10.61 1.10
CA MET A 134 -16.51 -12.06 1.24
C MET A 134 -15.20 -12.80 1.55
N GLU A 135 -14.12 -12.49 0.83
CA GLU A 135 -12.78 -13.06 1.09
C GLU A 135 -12.30 -12.76 2.51
N TRP A 136 -12.54 -11.54 3.00
CA TRP A 136 -12.16 -11.13 4.35
C TRP A 136 -12.99 -11.84 5.43
N ASP A 137 -14.30 -11.96 5.22
CA ASP A 137 -15.23 -12.60 6.15
C ASP A 137 -14.95 -14.10 6.29
N GLU A 138 -14.62 -14.78 5.19
CA GLU A 138 -14.19 -16.18 5.21
C GLU A 138 -12.89 -16.36 6.00
N TYR A 139 -11.90 -15.49 5.76
CA TYR A 139 -10.61 -15.55 6.46
C TYR A 139 -10.76 -15.33 7.97
N ARG A 140 -11.52 -14.32 8.40
CA ARG A 140 -11.66 -14.00 9.83
C ARG A 140 -12.49 -15.02 10.61
N ALA A 141 -13.28 -15.85 9.93
CA ALA A 141 -14.04 -16.94 10.54
C ALA A 141 -13.22 -18.24 10.65
N THR A 142 -12.05 -18.30 10.01
CA THR A 142 -11.18 -19.48 9.99
C THR A 142 -10.27 -19.52 11.22
N VAL A 143 -10.27 -20.64 11.94
CA VAL A 143 -9.29 -20.91 13.00
C VAL A 143 -8.03 -21.51 12.37
N THR A 144 -6.90 -20.84 12.54
CA THR A 144 -5.62 -21.22 11.94
C THR A 144 -4.77 -22.11 12.84
N ASP A 145 -3.81 -22.83 12.27
CA ASP A 145 -2.84 -23.63 13.02
C ASP A 145 -2.02 -22.79 14.01
N TYR A 146 -1.82 -21.49 13.73
CA TYR A 146 -1.20 -20.56 14.67
C TYR A 146 -2.03 -20.42 15.95
N GLU A 147 -3.35 -20.26 15.82
CA GLU A 147 -4.26 -20.14 16.96
C GLU A 147 -4.35 -21.46 17.73
N ILE A 148 -4.44 -22.59 17.02
CA ILE A 148 -4.47 -23.92 17.64
C ILE A 148 -3.19 -24.15 18.44
N SER A 149 -2.01 -23.99 17.82
CA SER A 149 -0.74 -24.26 18.47
C SER A 149 -0.44 -23.33 19.65
N ARG A 150 -0.91 -22.09 19.61
CA ARG A 150 -0.64 -21.09 20.65
C ARG A 150 -1.64 -21.12 21.81
N TYR A 151 -2.93 -21.32 21.53
CA TYR A 151 -3.99 -21.15 22.51
C TYR A 151 -4.57 -22.46 23.01
N LEU A 152 -4.66 -23.51 22.17
CA LEU A 152 -5.21 -24.80 22.61
C LEU A 152 -4.47 -25.42 23.80
N PRO A 153 -3.12 -25.37 23.91
CA PRO A 153 -2.42 -25.93 25.07
C PRO A 153 -2.64 -25.17 26.39
N ILE A 154 -3.19 -23.95 26.33
CA ILE A 154 -3.38 -23.05 27.49
C ILE A 154 -4.87 -23.04 27.92
N LEU A 155 -5.76 -23.62 27.12
CA LEU A 155 -7.19 -23.80 27.40
C LEU A 155 -7.43 -25.17 28.06
#